data_AF-A0A969I9U9-F1
#
_entry.id   AF-A0A969I9U9-F1
#
_cell.length_a   1.000
_cell.length_b   1.000
_cell.length_c   1.000
_cell.angle_alpha   90.00
_cell.angle_beta   90.00
_cell.angle_gamma   90.00
#
_symmetry.space_group_name_H-M   'P 1'
#
loop_
_entity.id
_entity.type
_entity.pdbx_description
1 polymer ?
#
loop_
_entity_poly.entity_id
_entity_poly.type
_entity_poly.pdbx_seq_one_letter_code
_entity_poly.pdbx_strand_id
1 'polypeptide(L)'
;MNVGPIASMDVPGLLTQLDRYPYGCAEQTTSRALPLLYVNDMARRLGMASDSKVKERVQAAVERVFEMQDASGAFGVWGPRDGDMWLSSYVTDFLTRAKEAGYAVRPQAFAQALDRLQNYIGYAQDFERGGEARAYALYVLARNGRAPIGELRYYADTRLDRFSTPLAQAQLGAALAMLGDRDRAERAFRASLAQMSADDKGFSRSDYGSGIRDGAALVALAAETGIVKSETPRLAGVIAKAFGTRTYTSTQEQAWMLLAARALSEQRNDTRLSVNGSEHKGDLNRVLTAAELKNGVLTISNEGDAGPMPSSR
;
A
#
# COMPACT_ATOMS: atom_id res chain seq x y z
N MET A 1 7.02 -23.73 -7.08
CA MET A 1 7.88 -23.29 -5.96
C MET A 1 8.23 -21.84 -6.20
N ASN A 2 7.99 -21.00 -5.20
CA ASN A 2 8.33 -19.59 -5.23
C ASN A 2 9.36 -19.37 -4.11
N VAL A 3 10.46 -18.68 -4.38
CA VAL A 3 11.47 -18.33 -3.37
C VAL A 3 11.72 -16.83 -3.39
N GLY A 4 11.44 -16.15 -2.28
CA GLY A 4 11.66 -14.71 -2.09
C GLY A 4 10.65 -14.07 -1.12
N PRO A 5 10.82 -12.79 -0.73
CA PRO A 5 9.94 -12.12 0.25
C PRO A 5 8.44 -12.06 -0.10
N ILE A 6 8.07 -12.16 -1.38
CA ILE A 6 6.69 -12.20 -1.91
C ILE A 6 6.20 -13.63 -2.10
N ALA A 7 7.09 -14.64 -2.08
CA ALA A 7 6.69 -16.04 -2.27
C ALA A 7 5.70 -16.53 -1.20
N SER A 8 5.66 -15.86 -0.05
CA SER A 8 4.73 -16.05 1.05
C SER A 8 3.41 -15.29 0.92
N MET A 9 3.28 -14.37 -0.05
CA MET A 9 2.05 -13.61 -0.30
C MET A 9 1.27 -14.31 -1.43
N ASP A 10 0.09 -14.84 -1.12
CA ASP A 10 -0.79 -15.49 -2.09
C ASP A 10 -1.48 -14.43 -2.99
N VAL A 11 -0.68 -13.81 -3.87
CA VAL A 11 -1.17 -12.82 -4.84
C VAL A 11 -2.33 -13.38 -5.68
N PRO A 12 -2.30 -14.61 -6.21
CA PRO A 12 -3.46 -15.20 -6.89
C PRO A 12 -4.73 -15.33 -6.02
N GLY A 13 -4.58 -15.73 -4.75
CA GLY A 13 -5.69 -15.80 -3.81
C GLY A 13 -6.29 -14.44 -3.47
N LEU A 14 -5.45 -13.42 -3.28
CA LEU A 14 -5.88 -12.03 -3.08
C LEU A 14 -6.73 -11.54 -4.26
N LEU A 15 -6.30 -11.82 -5.50
CA LEU A 15 -7.03 -11.44 -6.71
C LEU A 15 -8.40 -12.13 -6.82
N THR A 16 -8.50 -13.38 -6.40
CA THR A 16 -9.76 -14.14 -6.41
C THR A 16 -10.76 -13.62 -5.37
N GLN A 17 -10.28 -13.18 -4.20
CA GLN A 17 -11.13 -12.63 -3.14
C GLN A 17 -11.71 -11.26 -3.51
N LEU A 18 -10.97 -10.41 -4.22
CA LEU A 18 -11.41 -9.08 -4.67
C LEU A 18 -12.59 -9.13 -5.68
N ASP A 19 -12.78 -10.26 -6.35
CA ASP A 19 -13.78 -10.42 -7.41
C ASP A 19 -15.20 -10.68 -6.86
N ARG A 20 -15.33 -11.22 -5.64
CA ARG A 20 -16.60 -11.80 -5.12
C ARG A 20 -17.50 -10.90 -4.29
N TYR A 21 -17.22 -9.60 -4.12
CA TYR A 21 -17.98 -8.74 -3.20
C TYR A 21 -19.08 -7.89 -3.88
N PRO A 22 -20.37 -8.01 -3.50
CA PRO A 22 -21.51 -7.47 -4.26
C PRO A 22 -22.00 -6.06 -3.88
N TYR A 23 -21.18 -5.21 -3.26
CA TYR A 23 -21.61 -3.86 -2.86
C TYR A 23 -20.73 -2.74 -3.43
N GLY A 24 -21.34 -1.55 -3.62
CA GLY A 24 -20.80 -0.45 -4.42
C GLY A 24 -20.76 0.90 -3.72
N CYS A 25 -20.42 0.94 -2.42
CA CYS A 25 -20.06 2.20 -1.76
C CYS A 25 -18.68 2.72 -2.25
N ALA A 26 -18.33 3.96 -1.95
CA ALA A 26 -17.07 4.57 -2.36
C ALA A 26 -15.86 3.79 -1.85
N GLU A 27 -15.86 3.44 -0.57
CA GLU A 27 -14.79 2.68 0.08
C GLU A 27 -14.61 1.32 -0.59
N GLN A 28 -15.68 0.55 -0.78
CA GLN A 28 -15.63 -0.77 -1.38
C GLN A 28 -15.18 -0.72 -2.85
N THR A 29 -15.72 0.23 -3.61
CA THR A 29 -15.34 0.43 -5.02
C THR A 29 -13.86 0.74 -5.13
N THR A 30 -13.37 1.65 -4.28
CA THR A 30 -11.95 2.04 -4.21
C THR A 30 -11.07 0.86 -3.79
N SER A 31 -11.43 0.16 -2.70
CA SER A 31 -10.68 -0.96 -2.16
C SER A 31 -10.54 -2.11 -3.15
N ARG A 32 -11.55 -2.35 -4.00
CA ARG A 32 -11.49 -3.37 -5.06
C ARG A 32 -10.64 -2.93 -6.24
N ALA A 33 -10.72 -1.66 -6.63
CA ALA A 33 -10.07 -1.17 -7.85
C ALA A 33 -8.61 -0.78 -7.65
N LEU A 34 -8.22 -0.31 -6.47
CA LEU A 34 -6.86 0.11 -6.14
C LEU A 34 -5.80 -0.96 -6.45
N PRO A 35 -5.95 -2.23 -6.01
CA PRO A 35 -5.00 -3.29 -6.37
C PRO A 35 -5.02 -3.64 -7.88
N LEU A 36 -6.16 -3.51 -8.55
CA LEU A 36 -6.28 -3.80 -9.98
C LEU A 36 -5.47 -2.83 -10.87
N LEU A 37 -5.07 -1.66 -10.35
CA LEU A 37 -4.15 -0.76 -11.04
C LEU A 37 -2.82 -1.42 -11.40
N TYR A 38 -2.39 -2.42 -10.63
CA TYR A 38 -1.06 -3.01 -10.73
C TYR A 38 -1.05 -4.50 -11.03
N VAL A 39 -2.22 -5.16 -11.06
CA VAL A 39 -2.31 -6.61 -11.22
C VAL A 39 -1.64 -7.12 -12.50
N ASN A 40 -1.83 -6.46 -13.64
CA ASN A 40 -1.22 -6.90 -14.89
C ASN A 40 0.28 -6.68 -14.93
N ASP A 41 0.80 -5.67 -14.22
CA ASP A 41 2.24 -5.51 -14.07
C ASP A 41 2.85 -6.65 -13.25
N MET A 42 2.20 -6.97 -12.13
CA MET A 42 2.59 -8.11 -11.28
C MET A 42 2.47 -9.44 -12.01
N ALA A 43 1.37 -9.68 -12.74
CA ALA A 43 1.17 -10.91 -13.49
C ALA A 43 2.29 -11.14 -14.51
N ARG A 44 2.67 -10.10 -15.28
CA ARG A 44 3.79 -10.19 -16.23
C ARG A 44 5.11 -10.54 -15.53
N ARG A 45 5.41 -9.90 -14.39
CA ARG A 45 6.63 -10.17 -13.60
C ARG A 45 6.67 -11.60 -13.06
N LEU A 46 5.51 -12.15 -12.73
CA LEU A 46 5.37 -13.51 -12.19
C LEU A 46 5.23 -14.58 -13.28
N GLY A 47 5.27 -14.22 -14.57
CA GLY A 47 5.04 -15.15 -15.68
C GLY A 47 3.61 -15.68 -15.77
N MET A 48 2.65 -14.94 -15.22
CA MET A 48 1.22 -15.28 -15.22
C MET A 48 0.47 -14.57 -16.35
N ALA A 49 -0.67 -15.14 -16.75
CA ALA A 49 -1.56 -14.51 -17.71
C ALA A 49 -2.11 -13.17 -17.18
N SER A 50 -2.13 -12.15 -18.04
CA SER A 50 -2.75 -10.85 -17.72
C SER A 50 -4.28 -10.92 -17.84
N ASP A 51 -4.99 -10.15 -17.01
CA ASP A 51 -6.44 -9.95 -17.13
C ASP A 51 -6.73 -8.90 -18.20
N SER A 52 -7.33 -9.31 -19.33
CA SER A 52 -7.67 -8.42 -20.44
C SER A 52 -8.78 -7.42 -20.11
N LYS A 53 -9.62 -7.72 -19.10
CA LYS A 53 -10.74 -6.87 -18.68
C LYS A 53 -10.37 -5.89 -17.57
N VAL A 54 -9.16 -5.96 -17.03
CA VAL A 54 -8.77 -5.10 -15.90
C VAL A 54 -8.91 -3.61 -16.22
N LYS A 55 -8.62 -3.21 -17.46
CA LYS A 55 -8.69 -1.81 -17.87
C LYS A 55 -10.12 -1.28 -17.78
N GLU A 56 -11.08 -2.05 -18.28
CA GLU A 56 -12.49 -1.72 -18.23
C GLU A 56 -13.01 -1.67 -16.78
N ARG A 57 -12.61 -2.65 -15.96
CA ARG A 57 -13.01 -2.73 -14.54
C ARG A 57 -12.53 -1.54 -13.73
N VAL A 58 -11.27 -1.13 -13.90
CA VAL A 58 -10.73 0.04 -13.21
C VAL A 58 -11.37 1.32 -13.73
N GLN A 59 -11.55 1.47 -15.05
CA GLN A 59 -12.20 2.66 -15.59
C GLN A 59 -13.63 2.80 -15.07
N ALA A 60 -14.39 1.70 -15.00
CA ALA A 60 -15.73 1.69 -14.42
C ALA A 60 -15.71 2.09 -12.93
N ALA A 61 -14.71 1.64 -12.17
CA ALA A 61 -14.55 2.04 -10.78
C ALA A 61 -14.22 3.54 -10.62
N VAL A 62 -13.38 4.10 -11.49
CA VAL A 62 -13.09 5.55 -11.54
C VAL A 62 -14.37 6.34 -11.77
N GLU A 63 -15.18 5.97 -12.76
CA GLU A 63 -16.46 6.65 -13.01
C GLU A 63 -17.44 6.48 -11.83
N ARG A 64 -17.48 5.28 -11.23
CA ARG A 64 -18.39 4.98 -10.13
C ARG A 64 -18.10 5.80 -8.87
N VAL A 65 -16.83 5.96 -8.47
CA VAL A 65 -16.51 6.80 -7.30
C VAL A 65 -16.86 8.26 -7.53
N PHE A 66 -16.78 8.70 -8.78
CA PHE A 66 -17.14 10.05 -9.21
C PHE A 66 -18.64 10.34 -9.15
N GLU A 67 -19.50 9.32 -9.12
CA GLU A 67 -20.94 9.48 -8.82
C GLU A 67 -21.21 9.78 -7.34
N MET A 68 -20.21 9.57 -6.48
CA MET A 68 -20.30 9.82 -5.03
C MET A 68 -19.63 11.14 -4.63
N GLN A 69 -19.17 11.92 -5.60
CA GLN A 69 -18.55 13.22 -5.36
C GLN A 69 -19.60 14.32 -5.25
N ASP A 70 -19.57 15.08 -4.16
CA ASP A 70 -20.43 16.25 -3.99
C ASP A 70 -19.86 17.51 -4.65
N ALA A 71 -20.65 18.59 -4.66
CA ALA A 71 -20.25 19.86 -5.27
C ALA A 71 -19.07 20.55 -4.55
N SER A 72 -18.76 20.16 -3.31
CA SER A 72 -17.57 20.64 -2.59
C SER A 72 -16.31 19.90 -3.00
N GLY A 73 -16.44 18.78 -3.72
CA GLY A 73 -15.36 17.88 -4.10
C GLY A 73 -15.16 16.70 -3.14
N ALA A 74 -15.94 16.60 -2.06
CA ALA A 74 -15.85 15.50 -1.10
C ALA A 74 -16.54 14.24 -1.63
N PHE A 75 -16.12 13.07 -1.14
CA PHE A 75 -16.73 11.79 -1.51
C PHE A 75 -17.56 11.24 -0.35
N GLY A 76 -18.84 11.00 -0.62
CA GLY A 76 -19.74 10.33 0.32
C GLY A 76 -19.72 8.81 0.18
N VAL A 77 -20.21 8.10 1.20
CA VAL A 77 -20.17 6.62 1.21
C VAL A 77 -21.03 6.02 0.10
N TRP A 78 -22.26 6.51 -0.08
CA TRP A 78 -23.25 5.92 -1.01
C TRP A 78 -23.67 6.84 -2.15
N GLY A 79 -23.26 8.10 -2.11
CA GLY A 79 -23.66 9.14 -3.04
C GLY A 79 -23.03 10.48 -2.69
N PRO A 80 -23.39 11.55 -3.40
CA PRO A 80 -22.71 12.85 -3.36
C PRO A 80 -23.14 13.70 -2.15
N ARG A 81 -22.99 13.16 -0.94
CA ARG A 81 -23.35 13.81 0.33
C ARG A 81 -22.59 13.22 1.50
N ASP A 82 -22.52 13.98 2.59
CA ASP A 82 -21.97 13.52 3.88
C ASP A 82 -20.53 13.01 3.77
N GLY A 83 -19.74 13.60 2.86
CA GLY A 83 -18.35 13.23 2.66
C GLY A 83 -17.47 13.64 3.84
N ASP A 84 -16.58 12.73 4.25
CA ASP A 84 -15.61 12.96 5.31
C ASP A 84 -14.16 13.03 4.76
N MET A 85 -13.25 13.56 5.57
CA MET A 85 -11.85 13.77 5.20
C MET A 85 -11.12 12.45 4.91
N TRP A 86 -11.39 11.39 5.67
CA TRP A 86 -10.68 10.13 5.52
C TRP A 86 -11.08 9.44 4.21
N LEU A 87 -12.39 9.28 3.98
CA LEU A 87 -12.90 8.64 2.77
C LEU A 87 -12.53 9.46 1.52
N SER A 88 -12.66 10.79 1.60
CA SER A 88 -12.26 11.66 0.49
C SER A 88 -10.76 11.52 0.18
N SER A 89 -9.91 11.40 1.20
CA SER A 89 -8.47 11.13 1.00
C SER A 89 -8.25 9.78 0.35
N TYR A 90 -8.95 8.74 0.79
CA TYR A 90 -8.80 7.39 0.26
C TYR A 90 -9.19 7.28 -1.22
N VAL A 91 -10.35 7.83 -1.59
CA VAL A 91 -10.80 7.89 -2.99
C VAL A 91 -9.84 8.74 -3.83
N THR A 92 -9.37 9.87 -3.30
CA THR A 92 -8.45 10.75 -4.03
C THR A 92 -7.06 10.11 -4.23
N ASP A 93 -6.56 9.30 -3.30
CA ASP A 93 -5.35 8.50 -3.51
C ASP A 93 -5.52 7.52 -4.67
N PHE A 94 -6.65 6.80 -4.70
CA PHE A 94 -6.98 5.92 -5.82
C PHE A 94 -7.06 6.67 -7.15
N LEU A 95 -7.73 7.82 -7.21
CA LEU A 95 -7.81 8.63 -8.42
C LEU A 95 -6.43 9.16 -8.85
N THR A 96 -5.57 9.53 -7.89
CA THR A 96 -4.18 9.94 -8.16
C THR A 96 -3.42 8.80 -8.82
N ARG A 97 -3.45 7.61 -8.21
CA ARG A 97 -2.77 6.41 -8.71
C ARG A 97 -3.35 5.91 -10.04
N ALA A 98 -4.66 6.02 -10.24
CA ALA A 98 -5.31 5.69 -11.50
C ALA A 98 -4.83 6.63 -12.62
N LYS A 99 -4.75 7.94 -12.34
CA LYS A 99 -4.18 8.91 -13.28
C LYS A 99 -2.71 8.60 -13.60
N GLU A 100 -1.88 8.30 -12.59
CA GLU A 100 -0.48 7.89 -12.76
C GLU A 100 -0.34 6.62 -13.62
N ALA A 101 -1.28 5.68 -13.48
CA ALA A 101 -1.32 4.44 -14.27
C ALA A 101 -1.95 4.62 -15.68
N GLY A 102 -2.30 5.84 -16.08
CA GLY A 102 -2.80 6.18 -17.41
C GLY A 102 -4.30 5.96 -17.63
N TYR A 103 -5.09 5.84 -16.56
CA TYR A 103 -6.55 5.82 -16.64
C TYR A 103 -7.11 7.23 -16.82
N ALA A 104 -8.28 7.34 -17.46
CA ALA A 104 -8.93 8.62 -17.66
C ALA A 104 -9.57 9.08 -16.34
N VAL A 105 -9.12 10.22 -15.82
CA VAL A 105 -9.64 10.85 -14.60
C VAL A 105 -10.10 12.26 -14.95
N ARG A 106 -11.34 12.61 -14.60
CA ARG A 106 -11.97 13.91 -14.92
C ARG A 106 -11.18 15.07 -14.27
N PRO A 107 -10.45 15.91 -15.04
CA PRO A 107 -9.47 16.84 -14.45
C PRO A 107 -10.06 17.85 -13.48
N GLN A 108 -11.21 18.44 -13.81
CA GLN A 108 -11.89 19.42 -12.96
C GLN A 108 -12.37 18.80 -11.65
N ALA A 109 -13.05 17.65 -11.74
CA ALA A 109 -13.56 16.92 -10.59
C ALA A 109 -12.42 16.44 -9.65
N PHE A 110 -11.30 16.01 -10.23
CA PHE A 110 -10.10 15.64 -9.47
C PHE A 110 -9.44 16.85 -8.79
N ALA A 111 -9.35 17.99 -9.47
CA ALA A 111 -8.86 19.23 -8.87
C ALA A 111 -9.72 19.66 -7.68
N GLN A 112 -11.06 19.59 -7.81
CA GLN A 112 -12.00 19.87 -6.72
C GLN A 112 -11.81 18.93 -5.52
N ALA A 113 -11.54 17.64 -5.74
CA ALA A 113 -11.22 16.71 -4.66
C ALA A 113 -9.97 17.15 -3.88
N LEU A 114 -8.91 17.54 -4.60
CA LEU A 114 -7.68 18.04 -3.98
C LEU A 114 -7.90 19.38 -3.25
N ASP A 115 -8.69 20.30 -3.83
CA ASP A 115 -9.09 21.56 -3.18
C ASP A 115 -9.84 21.26 -1.88
N ARG A 116 -10.73 20.26 -1.90
CA ARG A 116 -11.48 19.84 -0.73
C ARG A 116 -10.58 19.30 0.38
N LEU A 117 -9.57 18.50 0.03
CA LEU A 117 -8.57 18.02 1.00
C LEU A 117 -7.80 19.18 1.63
N GLN A 118 -7.38 20.18 0.84
CA GLN A 118 -6.73 21.37 1.38
C GLN A 118 -7.66 22.13 2.34
N ASN A 119 -8.95 22.28 1.98
CA ASN A 119 -9.93 22.90 2.85
C ASN A 119 -10.13 22.12 4.16
N TYR A 120 -10.20 20.78 4.10
CA TYR A 120 -10.26 19.97 5.32
C TYR A 120 -9.07 20.22 6.24
N ILE A 121 -7.85 20.32 5.69
CA ILE A 121 -6.65 20.66 6.46
C ILE A 121 -6.73 22.08 7.04
N GLY A 122 -7.13 23.06 6.24
CA GLY A 122 -7.19 24.46 6.67
C GLY A 122 -8.21 24.75 7.78
N TYR A 123 -9.28 23.95 7.88
CA TYR A 123 -10.30 24.08 8.93
C TYR A 123 -10.17 23.03 10.05
N ALA A 124 -9.12 22.21 10.02
CA ALA A 124 -8.97 21.11 10.95
C ALA A 124 -8.63 21.64 12.36
N GLN A 125 -9.43 21.28 13.36
CA GLN A 125 -9.17 21.63 14.76
C GLN A 125 -7.92 20.92 15.29
N ASP A 126 -7.25 21.45 16.32
CA ASP A 126 -6.18 20.68 16.97
C ASP A 126 -6.75 19.38 17.57
N PHE A 127 -5.90 18.36 17.69
CA PHE A 127 -6.29 17.07 18.25
C PHE A 127 -5.20 16.60 19.21
N GLU A 128 -5.63 15.97 20.31
CA GLU A 128 -4.72 15.38 21.30
C GLU A 128 -4.39 13.92 20.98
N ARG A 129 -5.32 13.22 20.31
CA ARG A 129 -5.19 11.83 19.88
C ARG A 129 -6.02 11.59 18.62
N GLY A 130 -5.50 10.87 17.64
CA GLY A 130 -6.17 10.53 16.37
C GLY A 130 -5.35 11.00 15.17
N GLY A 131 -5.94 11.77 14.26
CA GLY A 131 -5.22 12.43 13.17
C GLY A 131 -5.03 11.58 11.91
N GLU A 132 -5.61 10.39 11.83
CA GLU A 132 -5.46 9.44 10.72
C GLU A 132 -5.95 10.05 9.39
N ALA A 133 -7.14 10.65 9.42
CA ALA A 133 -7.72 11.33 8.27
C ALA A 133 -6.83 12.52 7.81
N ARG A 134 -6.17 13.20 8.76
CA ARG A 134 -5.30 14.35 8.48
C ARG A 134 -3.99 13.91 7.86
N ALA A 135 -3.35 12.89 8.43
CA ALA A 135 -2.15 12.30 7.87
C ALA A 135 -2.38 11.81 6.44
N TYR A 136 -3.52 11.16 6.19
CA TYR A 136 -3.84 10.68 4.86
C TYR A 136 -4.06 11.83 3.87
N ALA A 137 -4.84 12.85 4.24
CA ALA A 137 -5.05 14.02 3.40
C ALA A 137 -3.72 14.72 3.06
N LEU A 138 -2.84 14.92 4.05
CA LEU A 138 -1.52 15.52 3.85
C LEU A 138 -0.63 14.68 2.91
N TYR A 139 -0.66 13.35 3.04
CA TYR A 139 0.04 12.44 2.14
C TYR A 139 -0.47 12.54 0.70
N VAL A 140 -1.78 12.52 0.48
CA VAL A 140 -2.37 12.63 -0.87
C VAL A 140 -2.06 13.99 -1.49
N LEU A 141 -2.12 15.07 -0.69
CA LEU A 141 -1.72 16.39 -1.13
C LEU A 141 -0.24 16.45 -1.49
N ALA A 142 0.65 15.81 -0.73
CA ALA A 142 2.08 15.78 -1.02
C ALA A 142 2.37 15.04 -2.34
N ARG A 143 1.73 13.88 -2.55
CA ARG A 143 1.84 13.10 -3.80
C ARG A 143 1.40 13.90 -5.03
N ASN A 144 0.46 14.82 -4.84
CA ASN A 144 -0.03 15.71 -5.90
C ASN A 144 0.69 17.07 -5.97
N GLY A 145 1.77 17.29 -5.21
CA GLY A 145 2.53 18.54 -5.22
C GLY A 145 1.78 19.73 -4.60
N ARG A 146 0.80 19.47 -3.72
CA ARG A 146 -0.12 20.44 -3.13
C ARG A 146 -0.06 20.52 -1.60
N ALA A 147 0.91 19.86 -0.97
CA ALA A 147 0.99 19.79 0.48
C ALA A 147 1.35 21.13 1.14
N PRO A 148 0.70 21.49 2.27
CA PRO A 148 1.14 22.59 3.12
C PRO A 148 2.40 22.16 3.91
N ILE A 149 3.58 22.53 3.39
CA ILE A 149 4.88 22.11 3.96
C ILE A 149 5.04 22.52 5.43
N GLY A 150 4.55 23.71 5.81
CA GLY A 150 4.61 24.19 7.20
C GLY A 150 3.85 23.29 8.17
N GLU A 151 2.63 22.89 7.81
CA GLU A 151 1.80 21.96 8.60
C GLU A 151 2.48 20.60 8.76
N LEU A 152 3.01 20.03 7.66
CA LEU A 152 3.72 18.75 7.71
C LEU A 152 4.91 18.76 8.67
N ARG A 153 5.73 19.82 8.60
CA ARG A 153 6.87 19.99 9.52
C ARG A 153 6.41 20.18 10.95
N TYR A 154 5.37 20.98 11.18
CA TYR A 154 4.78 21.18 12.52
C TYR A 154 4.31 19.86 13.14
N TYR A 155 3.54 19.05 12.41
CA TYR A 155 3.09 17.75 12.91
C TYR A 155 4.26 16.80 13.19
N ALA A 156 5.25 16.75 12.29
CA ALA A 156 6.43 15.90 12.46
C ALA A 156 7.27 16.28 13.69
N ASP A 157 7.37 17.57 14.00
CA ASP A 157 8.24 18.08 15.07
C ASP A 157 7.54 18.19 16.43
N THR A 158 6.22 18.41 16.45
CA THR A 158 5.52 18.76 17.70
C THR A 158 4.37 17.83 18.09
N ARG A 159 3.80 17.09 17.12
CA ARG A 159 2.58 16.29 17.33
C ARG A 159 2.67 14.85 16.82
N LEU A 160 3.85 14.37 16.44
CA LEU A 160 4.01 13.06 15.78
C LEU A 160 3.49 11.91 16.64
N ASP A 161 3.64 12.03 17.96
CA ASP A 161 3.16 11.11 18.99
C ASP A 161 1.63 11.11 19.18
N ARG A 162 0.94 12.15 18.72
CA ARG A 162 -0.53 12.24 18.76
C ARG A 162 -1.21 11.40 17.68
N PHE A 163 -0.48 11.11 16.60
CA PHE A 163 -0.97 10.25 15.53
C PHE A 163 -1.10 8.82 16.04
N SER A 164 -2.34 8.35 16.13
CA SER A 164 -2.66 7.15 16.91
C SER A 164 -2.46 5.84 16.17
N THR A 165 -2.01 5.88 14.91
CA THR A 165 -1.73 4.66 14.15
C THR A 165 -0.36 4.72 13.49
N PRO A 166 0.32 3.57 13.40
CA PRO A 166 1.55 3.50 12.62
C PRO A 166 1.37 3.96 11.18
N LEU A 167 0.22 3.68 10.56
CA LEU A 167 -0.09 4.13 9.21
C LEU A 167 -0.10 5.66 9.12
N ALA A 168 -0.73 6.36 10.06
CA ALA A 168 -0.77 7.81 10.03
C ALA A 168 0.63 8.43 10.14
N GLN A 169 1.49 7.89 11.01
CA GLN A 169 2.89 8.31 11.12
C GLN A 169 3.68 8.00 9.82
N ALA A 170 3.43 6.85 9.20
CA ALA A 170 4.06 6.48 7.92
C ALA A 170 3.62 7.39 6.77
N GLN A 171 2.34 7.78 6.73
CA GLN A 171 1.80 8.72 5.74
C GLN A 171 2.45 10.10 5.85
N LEU A 172 2.65 10.62 7.07
CA LEU A 172 3.43 11.84 7.28
C LEU A 172 4.86 11.67 6.79
N GLY A 173 5.52 10.56 7.16
CA GLY A 173 6.88 10.26 6.73
C GLY A 173 7.01 10.24 5.20
N ALA A 174 6.06 9.60 4.51
CA ALA A 174 6.01 9.57 3.06
C ALA A 174 5.78 10.95 2.44
N ALA A 175 4.86 11.74 3.01
CA ALA A 175 4.60 13.11 2.58
C ALA A 175 5.86 13.99 2.68
N LEU A 176 6.59 13.90 3.80
CA LEU A 176 7.84 14.63 4.03
C LEU A 176 8.95 14.17 3.07
N ALA A 177 9.04 12.88 2.80
CA ALA A 177 10.01 12.33 1.86
C ALA A 177 9.75 12.83 0.42
N MET A 178 8.49 12.89 -0.01
CA MET A 178 8.09 13.45 -1.31
C MET A 178 8.47 14.94 -1.45
N LEU A 179 8.53 15.67 -0.34
CA LEU A 179 8.97 17.06 -0.27
C LEU A 179 10.49 17.22 -0.09
N GLY A 180 11.25 16.12 -0.02
CA GLY A 180 12.69 16.12 0.20
C GLY A 180 13.14 16.33 1.65
N ASP A 181 12.24 16.35 2.63
CA ASP A 181 12.57 16.51 4.06
C ASP A 181 12.93 15.15 4.68
N ARG A 182 14.10 14.64 4.28
CA ARG A 182 14.55 13.27 4.58
C ARG A 182 14.64 12.98 6.09
N ASP A 183 15.19 13.93 6.86
CA ASP A 183 15.40 13.74 8.30
C ASP A 183 14.08 13.61 9.06
N ARG A 184 13.07 14.42 8.71
CA ARG A 184 11.72 14.30 9.30
C ARG A 184 11.02 13.05 8.84
N ALA A 185 11.17 12.68 7.56
CA ALA A 185 10.62 11.44 7.04
C ALA A 185 11.14 10.21 7.81
N GLU A 186 12.46 10.12 8.01
CA GLU A 186 13.08 9.03 8.75
C GLU A 186 12.67 8.99 10.24
N ARG A 187 12.43 10.15 10.87
CA ARG A 187 11.85 10.20 12.22
C ARG A 187 10.42 9.65 12.25
N ALA A 188 9.58 10.08 11.32
CA ALA A 188 8.18 9.65 11.24
C ALA A 188 8.05 8.14 10.96
N PHE A 189 8.84 7.60 10.03
CA PHE A 189 8.87 6.16 9.77
C PHE A 189 9.40 5.36 10.96
N ARG A 190 10.40 5.85 11.70
CA ARG A 190 10.87 5.19 12.94
C ARG A 190 9.83 5.20 14.04
N ALA A 191 9.09 6.30 14.21
CA ALA A 191 7.98 6.37 15.15
C ALA A 191 6.90 5.32 14.80
N SER A 192 6.54 5.23 13.52
CA SER A 192 5.60 4.23 12.99
C SER A 192 6.04 2.81 13.35
N LEU A 193 7.32 2.47 13.10
CA LEU A 193 7.90 1.17 13.43
C LEU A 193 7.87 0.86 14.94
N ALA A 194 8.18 1.85 15.77
CA ALA A 194 8.16 1.69 17.22
C ALA A 194 6.72 1.42 17.71
N GLN A 195 5.74 2.16 17.18
CA GLN A 195 4.34 1.98 17.53
C GLN A 195 3.80 0.60 17.09
N MET A 196 4.13 0.14 15.87
CA MET A 196 3.76 -1.22 15.43
C MET A 196 4.26 -2.31 16.37
N SER A 197 5.44 -2.12 16.97
CA SER A 197 6.04 -3.11 17.87
C SER A 197 5.37 -3.13 19.25
N ALA A 198 4.62 -2.08 19.59
CA ALA A 198 3.91 -1.94 20.86
C ALA A 198 2.43 -2.40 20.80
N ASP A 199 1.79 -2.30 19.63
CA ASP A 199 0.34 -2.46 19.42
C ASP A 199 -0.15 -3.90 19.11
N ASP A 200 0.49 -4.95 19.65
CA ASP A 200 0.08 -6.37 19.47
C ASP A 200 -1.25 -6.75 20.19
N LYS A 201 -2.15 -5.77 20.42
CA LYS A 201 -3.42 -5.95 21.15
C LYS A 201 -4.61 -5.56 20.26
N GLY A 202 -5.14 -6.57 19.56
CA GLY A 202 -6.19 -6.44 18.54
C GLY A 202 -7.52 -5.81 19.00
N PHE A 203 -7.68 -4.51 18.76
CA PHE A 203 -8.96 -3.81 18.83
C PHE A 203 -9.40 -3.29 17.46
N SER A 204 -10.71 -3.27 17.22
CA SER A 204 -11.37 -2.65 16.07
C SER A 204 -11.18 -1.13 16.11
N ARG A 205 -10.82 -0.52 14.97
CA ARG A 205 -10.42 0.90 14.85
C ARG A 205 -11.37 1.69 13.95
N SER A 206 -11.54 2.98 14.23
CA SER A 206 -12.39 3.92 13.48
C SER A 206 -11.89 4.24 12.07
N ASP A 207 -10.66 3.88 11.74
CA ASP A 207 -10.03 4.08 10.43
C ASP A 207 -10.11 2.85 9.52
N TYR A 208 -10.98 1.88 9.85
CA TYR A 208 -11.14 0.60 9.14
C TYR A 208 -9.88 -0.30 9.11
N GLY A 209 -8.91 -0.08 10.01
CA GLY A 209 -7.58 -0.69 9.94
C GLY A 209 -7.26 -1.87 10.83
N SER A 210 -6.20 -2.62 10.47
CA SER A 210 -5.54 -3.63 11.32
C SER A 210 -4.00 -3.52 11.29
N GLY A 211 -3.29 -4.23 12.17
CA GLY A 211 -1.82 -4.30 12.15
C GLY A 211 -1.23 -4.83 10.85
N ILE A 212 -1.94 -5.71 10.12
CA ILE A 212 -1.51 -6.20 8.79
C ILE A 212 -1.59 -5.07 7.77
N ARG A 213 -2.71 -4.32 7.77
CA ARG A 213 -2.88 -3.17 6.89
C ARG A 213 -1.76 -2.15 7.11
N ASP A 214 -1.53 -1.79 8.37
CA ASP A 214 -0.55 -0.75 8.71
C ASP A 214 0.88 -1.18 8.38
N GLY A 215 1.22 -2.45 8.61
CA GLY A 215 2.52 -2.99 8.22
C GLY A 215 2.72 -3.03 6.71
N ALA A 216 1.71 -3.51 5.96
CA ALA A 216 1.75 -3.53 4.50
C ALA A 216 1.85 -2.12 3.92
N ALA A 217 1.06 -1.18 4.45
CA ALA A 217 1.10 0.21 4.04
C ALA A 217 2.43 0.87 4.38
N LEU A 218 3.01 0.59 5.54
CA LEU A 218 4.35 1.07 5.90
C LEU A 218 5.41 0.60 4.90
N VAL A 219 5.40 -0.68 4.51
CA VAL A 219 6.33 -1.19 3.49
C VAL A 219 6.12 -0.52 2.14
N ALA A 220 4.86 -0.40 1.71
CA ALA A 220 4.54 0.27 0.45
C ALA A 220 5.05 1.72 0.45
N LEU A 221 4.75 2.49 1.50
CA LEU A 221 5.11 3.90 1.62
C LEU A 221 6.63 4.11 1.76
N ALA A 222 7.32 3.26 2.54
CA ALA A 222 8.77 3.32 2.68
C ALA A 222 9.48 3.02 1.35
N ALA A 223 8.99 2.02 0.62
CA ALA A 223 9.53 1.66 -0.69
C ALA A 223 9.25 2.73 -1.76
N GLU A 224 8.02 3.27 -1.81
CA GLU A 224 7.63 4.35 -2.72
C GLU A 224 8.49 5.61 -2.55
N THR A 225 8.96 5.87 -1.34
CA THR A 225 9.73 7.07 -1.00
C THR A 225 11.24 6.82 -0.92
N GLY A 226 11.67 5.56 -0.97
CA GLY A 226 13.08 5.17 -0.83
C GLY A 226 13.68 5.41 0.56
N ILE A 227 12.84 5.54 1.58
CA ILE A 227 13.24 5.77 2.98
C ILE A 227 13.18 4.44 3.76
N VAL A 228 14.07 4.27 4.73
CA VAL A 228 14.18 3.05 5.58
C VAL A 228 14.31 1.72 4.80
N LYS A 229 15.02 1.73 3.67
CA LYS A 229 15.26 0.52 2.84
C LYS A 229 15.85 -0.67 3.63
N SER A 230 16.66 -0.39 4.65
CA SER A 230 17.27 -1.43 5.49
C SER A 230 16.26 -2.23 6.31
N GLU A 231 15.10 -1.65 6.65
CA GLU A 231 14.05 -2.32 7.43
C GLU A 231 13.07 -3.10 6.55
N THR A 232 13.08 -2.86 5.23
CA THR A 232 12.15 -3.48 4.29
C THR A 232 12.15 -5.01 4.34
N PRO A 233 13.29 -5.73 4.40
CA PRO A 233 13.29 -7.19 4.52
C PRO A 233 12.65 -7.71 5.81
N ARG A 234 12.92 -7.04 6.95
CA ARG A 234 12.32 -7.41 8.24
C ARG A 234 10.81 -7.23 8.21
N LEU A 235 10.35 -6.10 7.68
CA LEU A 235 8.92 -5.81 7.55
C LEU A 235 8.21 -6.78 6.60
N ALA A 236 8.84 -7.15 5.49
CA ALA A 236 8.32 -8.17 4.59
C ALA A 236 8.12 -9.51 5.32
N GLY A 237 9.08 -9.91 6.17
CA GLY A 237 8.95 -11.11 7.02
C GLY A 237 7.79 -11.03 8.02
N VAL A 238 7.57 -9.86 8.64
CA VAL A 238 6.45 -9.63 9.57
C VAL A 238 5.10 -9.74 8.83
N ILE A 239 4.97 -9.10 7.67
CA ILE A 239 3.74 -9.14 6.86
C ILE A 239 3.46 -10.57 6.38
N ALA A 240 4.48 -11.26 5.87
CA ALA A 240 4.38 -12.65 5.41
C ALA A 240 3.86 -13.59 6.51
N LYS A 241 4.44 -13.47 7.71
CA LYS A 241 4.02 -14.26 8.88
C LYS A 241 2.59 -13.94 9.31
N ALA A 242 2.22 -12.66 9.30
CA ALA A 242 0.87 -12.23 9.68
C ALA A 242 -0.19 -12.62 8.64
N PHE A 243 0.17 -12.66 7.36
CA PHE A 243 -0.71 -13.11 6.28
C PHE A 243 -0.96 -14.63 6.34
N GLY A 244 0.11 -15.43 6.53
CA GLY A 244 0.02 -16.89 6.56
C GLY A 244 -0.83 -17.46 7.71
N THR A 245 -1.16 -16.66 8.73
CA THR A 245 -1.97 -17.08 9.88
C THR A 245 -3.44 -16.66 9.79
N ARG A 246 -3.86 -15.93 8.75
CA ARG A 246 -5.22 -15.42 8.62
C ARG A 246 -6.08 -16.16 7.61
N THR A 247 -7.32 -16.42 8.00
CA THR A 247 -8.36 -17.03 7.14
C THR A 247 -9.13 -15.98 6.31
N TYR A 248 -9.24 -14.75 6.80
CA TYR A 248 -9.95 -13.65 6.13
C TYR A 248 -9.14 -12.34 6.23
N THR A 249 -9.16 -11.54 5.15
CA THR A 249 -8.55 -10.20 5.10
C THR A 249 -9.56 -9.19 4.54
N SER A 250 -9.50 -7.95 5.02
CA SER A 250 -10.35 -6.87 4.50
C SER A 250 -9.87 -6.38 3.14
N THR A 251 -10.75 -5.80 2.34
CA THR A 251 -10.40 -5.29 1.00
C THR A 251 -9.28 -4.24 1.04
N GLN A 252 -9.22 -3.42 2.11
CA GLN A 252 -8.11 -2.48 2.32
C GLN A 252 -6.80 -3.18 2.69
N GLU A 253 -6.84 -4.24 3.51
CA GLU A 253 -5.66 -5.05 3.79
C GLU A 253 -5.11 -5.65 2.50
N GLN A 254 -5.99 -6.20 1.66
CA GLN A 254 -5.61 -6.80 0.37
C GLN A 254 -4.96 -5.77 -0.57
N ALA A 255 -5.53 -4.56 -0.64
CA ALA A 255 -4.99 -3.47 -1.44
C ALA A 255 -3.57 -3.08 -1.00
N TRP A 256 -3.37 -2.83 0.30
CA TRP A 256 -2.06 -2.45 0.83
C TRP A 256 -1.04 -3.58 0.76
N MET A 257 -1.46 -4.83 0.94
CA MET A 257 -0.59 -5.99 0.75
C MET A 257 -0.13 -6.14 -0.69
N LEU A 258 -1.00 -5.91 -1.68
CA LEU A 258 -0.56 -5.95 -3.07
C LEU A 258 0.41 -4.80 -3.39
N LEU A 259 0.16 -3.59 -2.87
CA LEU A 259 1.08 -2.46 -2.99
C LEU A 259 2.45 -2.79 -2.36
N ALA A 260 2.45 -3.39 -1.17
CA ALA A 260 3.66 -3.84 -0.51
C ALA A 260 4.40 -4.91 -1.33
N ALA A 261 3.67 -5.90 -1.86
CA ALA A 261 4.23 -6.92 -2.73
C ALA A 261 4.87 -6.28 -3.98
N ARG A 262 4.18 -5.36 -4.65
CA ARG A 262 4.72 -4.64 -5.80
C ARG A 262 6.01 -3.89 -5.44
N ALA A 263 5.98 -3.10 -4.37
CA ALA A 263 7.13 -2.36 -3.86
C ALA A 263 8.34 -3.29 -3.59
N LEU A 264 8.08 -4.42 -2.93
CA LEU A 264 9.10 -5.44 -2.69
C LEU A 264 9.61 -6.05 -3.98
N SER A 265 8.76 -6.18 -5.02
CA SER A 265 9.10 -6.75 -6.32
C SER A 265 10.03 -5.83 -7.12
N GLU A 266 9.82 -4.51 -7.03
CA GLU A 266 10.66 -3.52 -7.70
C GLU A 266 12.08 -3.46 -7.11
N GLN A 267 12.23 -3.75 -5.80
CA GLN A 267 13.55 -3.91 -5.17
C GLN A 267 14.29 -5.20 -5.60
N ARG A 268 13.61 -6.17 -6.25
CA ARG A 268 14.17 -7.48 -6.61
C ARG A 268 15.08 -7.47 -7.82
N ASN A 269 15.09 -6.40 -8.60
CA ASN A 269 16.05 -6.28 -9.71
C ASN A 269 17.52 -6.30 -9.21
N ASP A 270 17.75 -6.18 -7.89
CA ASP A 270 19.06 -6.34 -7.24
C ASP A 270 19.29 -7.72 -6.56
N THR A 271 18.30 -8.62 -6.48
CA THR A 271 18.46 -9.93 -5.82
C THR A 271 19.27 -10.89 -6.70
N ARG A 272 20.35 -11.46 -6.16
CA ARG A 272 21.14 -12.53 -6.80
C ARG A 272 20.93 -13.84 -6.04
N LEU A 273 20.42 -14.85 -6.72
CA LEU A 273 20.27 -16.22 -6.24
C LEU A 273 21.25 -17.12 -6.99
N SER A 274 21.65 -18.23 -6.39
CA SER A 274 22.27 -19.34 -7.12
C SER A 274 21.35 -20.55 -7.04
N VAL A 275 20.98 -21.09 -8.20
CA VAL A 275 20.12 -22.27 -8.34
C VAL A 275 20.98 -23.39 -8.92
N ASN A 276 21.27 -24.41 -8.11
CA ASN A 276 22.19 -25.49 -8.46
C ASN A 276 23.56 -24.99 -8.96
N GLY A 277 24.10 -23.93 -8.34
CA GLY A 277 25.39 -23.34 -8.72
C GLY A 277 25.34 -22.38 -9.91
N SER A 278 24.18 -22.15 -10.52
CA SER A 278 23.99 -21.18 -11.60
C SER A 278 23.38 -19.90 -11.08
N GLU A 279 24.01 -18.75 -11.38
CA GLU A 279 23.52 -17.44 -10.98
C GLU A 279 22.15 -17.14 -11.62
N HIS A 280 21.23 -16.65 -10.80
CA HIS A 280 19.88 -16.26 -11.16
C HIS A 280 19.62 -14.86 -10.59
N LYS A 281 19.26 -13.92 -11.45
CA LYS A 281 18.89 -12.57 -11.01
C LYS A 281 17.38 -12.49 -10.85
N GLY A 282 16.91 -11.95 -9.72
CA GLY A 282 15.50 -11.87 -9.37
C GLY A 282 14.99 -13.13 -8.65
N ASP A 283 13.67 -13.31 -8.57
CA ASP A 283 13.08 -14.48 -7.91
C ASP A 283 13.14 -15.74 -8.76
N LEU A 284 13.09 -16.87 -8.07
CA LEU A 284 12.81 -18.15 -8.68
C LEU A 284 11.32 -18.50 -8.53
N ASN A 285 10.57 -18.37 -9.61
CA ASN A 285 9.25 -19.01 -9.78
C ASN A 285 9.40 -20.17 -10.75
N ARG A 286 9.38 -21.41 -10.23
CA ARG A 286 9.51 -22.61 -11.06
C ARG A 286 8.40 -23.60 -10.74
N VAL A 287 7.72 -24.07 -11.78
CA VAL A 287 6.85 -25.26 -11.70
C VAL A 287 7.78 -26.47 -11.75
N LEU A 288 7.81 -27.26 -10.69
CA LEU A 288 8.60 -28.49 -10.63
C LEU A 288 7.74 -29.64 -11.17
N THR A 289 8.29 -30.40 -12.10
CA THR A 289 7.66 -31.63 -12.61
C THR A 289 7.87 -32.78 -11.63
N ALA A 290 6.99 -33.79 -11.70
CA ALA A 290 7.11 -34.99 -10.86
C ALA A 290 8.43 -35.76 -11.08
N ALA A 291 9.07 -35.61 -12.24
CA ALA A 291 10.37 -36.19 -12.56
C ALA A 291 11.53 -35.43 -11.89
N GLU A 292 11.47 -34.09 -11.84
CA GLU A 292 12.48 -33.25 -11.18
C GLU A 292 12.46 -33.43 -9.66
N LEU A 293 11.29 -33.65 -9.07
CA LEU A 293 11.13 -33.97 -7.64
C LEU A 293 11.70 -35.36 -7.27
N LYS A 294 11.76 -36.30 -8.21
CA LYS A 294 12.27 -37.65 -7.99
C LYS A 294 13.80 -37.77 -8.14
N ASN A 295 14.43 -36.92 -8.96
CA ASN A 295 15.81 -37.12 -9.41
C ASN A 295 16.79 -36.00 -9.03
N GLY A 296 16.35 -34.85 -8.50
CA GLY A 296 17.22 -33.69 -8.26
C GLY A 296 17.21 -33.18 -6.83
N VAL A 297 18.41 -33.00 -6.25
CA VAL A 297 18.58 -32.08 -5.11
C VAL A 297 18.53 -30.67 -5.69
N LEU A 298 17.47 -29.91 -5.38
CA LEU A 298 17.38 -28.50 -5.71
C LEU A 298 18.08 -27.70 -4.61
N THR A 299 19.21 -27.06 -4.92
CA THR A 299 19.93 -26.17 -4.01
C THR A 299 19.69 -24.73 -4.42
N ILE A 300 19.25 -23.89 -3.49
CA ILE A 300 19.02 -22.46 -3.69
C ILE A 300 19.78 -21.70 -2.61
N SER A 301 20.75 -20.86 -3.00
CA SER A 301 21.45 -19.94 -2.10
C SER A 301 21.15 -18.48 -2.46
N ASN A 302 21.07 -17.62 -1.45
CA ASN A 302 21.03 -16.17 -1.64
C ASN A 302 22.47 -15.64 -1.69
N GLU A 303 22.83 -15.02 -2.80
CA GLU A 303 24.17 -14.46 -3.09
C GLU A 303 24.17 -12.92 -3.00
N GLY A 304 23.07 -12.30 -2.54
CA GLY A 304 22.95 -10.86 -2.34
C GLY A 304 23.39 -10.39 -0.94
N ASP A 305 23.67 -9.09 -0.79
CA ASP A 305 24.12 -8.46 0.48
C ASP A 305 23.06 -8.47 1.60
N ALA A 306 21.82 -8.87 1.30
CA ALA A 306 20.79 -9.09 2.31
C ALA A 306 20.94 -10.50 2.89
N GLY A 307 21.28 -10.59 4.18
CA GLY A 307 21.61 -11.83 4.89
C GLY A 307 20.62 -12.99 4.72
N PRO A 308 21.05 -14.23 5.05
CA PRO A 308 20.34 -15.45 4.68
C PRO A 308 18.93 -15.52 5.29
N MET A 309 17.92 -15.77 4.43
CA MET A 309 16.57 -16.12 4.84
C MET A 309 16.55 -17.57 5.37
N PRO A 310 15.81 -17.87 6.45
CA PRO A 310 15.72 -19.23 6.97
C PRO A 310 14.98 -20.14 5.97
N SER A 311 15.59 -21.29 5.65
CA SER A 311 14.97 -22.33 4.81
C SER A 311 13.80 -22.99 5.56
N SER A 312 12.59 -22.93 5.00
CA SER A 312 11.50 -23.81 5.42
C SER A 312 11.79 -25.23 4.91
N ARG A 313 11.93 -26.19 5.84
CA ARG A 313 11.80 -27.62 5.55
C ARG A 313 10.33 -27.99 5.39
#